data_AF-A0A1Y4DQ41-F1
#
_entry.id   AF-A0A1Y4DQ41-F1
#
_cell.length_a   1.000
_cell.length_b   1.000
_cell.length_c   1.000
_cell.angle_alpha   90.00
_cell.angle_beta   90.00
_cell.angle_gamma   90.00
#
_symmetry.space_group_name_H-M   'P 1'
#
loop_
_entity.id
_entity.type
_entity.pdbx_description
1 polymer ?
#
loop_
_entity_poly.entity_id
_entity_poly.type
_entity_poly.pdbx_seq_one_letter_code
_entity_poly.pdbx_strand_id
1 'polypeptide(L)'
;MSTYAERGATGSQKLMVFVLSMSLYGLATLISELIPSVQIGIVELSVEFFLFIPLTLAMLFDPLSAALGAATGELVFSEIMLGQFGGLGELEKFLTVTIAVYLAGLMVRDPKNIKQVALAAISGPAIQLAMSAVVDIVKVQVAVDDFEAIPGLPESVFATEGFSFLNDLCFSGILFCLLPTIFLVPSLYGKIEPLLGCKPRTATDDAAPALSGRVVAWSVVGFAVAIAAACISKAGMSIIEWEVDWAESQTAVLAGIAVAAVAALIVGFWARRSAQLKNA
;
A
#
# COMPACT_ATOMS: atom_id res chain seq x y z
N MET A 1 -31.30 9.99 -30.14
CA MET A 1 -31.80 9.81 -28.76
C MET A 1 -31.61 8.35 -28.38
N SER A 2 -30.48 8.04 -27.75
CA SER A 2 -30.22 6.75 -27.08
C SER A 2 -29.52 7.10 -25.77
N THR A 3 -30.31 7.16 -24.72
CA THR A 3 -29.93 7.44 -23.35
C THR A 3 -29.31 6.19 -22.74
N TYR A 4 -28.00 6.01 -22.90
CA TYR A 4 -27.20 5.20 -21.98
C TYR A 4 -26.26 6.16 -21.25
N ALA A 5 -26.80 6.84 -20.23
CA ALA A 5 -25.95 7.54 -19.28
C ALA A 5 -25.16 6.46 -18.50
N GLU A 6 -23.89 6.27 -18.84
CA GLU A 6 -22.95 5.53 -17.98
C GLU A 6 -22.91 6.24 -16.62
N ARG A 7 -23.67 5.69 -15.66
CA ARG A 7 -23.66 6.11 -14.26
C ARG A 7 -22.46 5.47 -13.57
N GLY A 8 -21.28 5.99 -13.84
CA GLY A 8 -20.00 5.67 -13.20
C GLY A 8 -19.03 6.85 -13.37
N ALA A 9 -17.94 6.87 -12.59
CA ALA A 9 -16.91 7.90 -12.75
C ALA A 9 -16.39 7.92 -14.21
N THR A 10 -16.31 9.11 -14.82
CA THR A 10 -15.80 9.28 -16.19
C THR A 10 -14.34 8.85 -16.28
N GLY A 11 -13.83 8.56 -17.48
CA GLY A 11 -12.41 8.19 -17.66
C GLY A 11 -11.42 9.22 -17.08
N SER A 12 -11.73 10.51 -17.21
CA SER A 12 -10.95 11.60 -16.59
C SER A 12 -10.98 11.54 -15.06
N GLN A 13 -12.13 11.21 -14.47
CA GLN A 13 -12.26 11.06 -13.02
C GLN A 13 -11.49 9.86 -12.48
N LYS A 14 -11.51 8.74 -13.21
CA LYS A 14 -10.68 7.57 -12.88
C LYS A 14 -9.19 7.91 -12.91
N LEU A 15 -8.75 8.67 -13.92
CA LEU A 15 -7.37 9.17 -13.99
C LEU A 15 -7.04 10.08 -12.79
N MET A 16 -7.95 10.98 -12.39
CA MET A 16 -7.73 11.84 -11.22
C MET A 16 -7.60 11.03 -9.93
N VAL A 17 -8.45 10.02 -9.73
CA VAL A 17 -8.37 9.10 -8.57
C VAL A 17 -7.06 8.32 -8.59
N PHE A 18 -6.65 7.83 -9.76
CA PHE A 18 -5.37 7.17 -9.95
C PHE A 18 -4.19 8.07 -9.53
N VAL A 19 -4.12 9.31 -10.05
CA VAL A 19 -3.05 10.27 -9.72
C VAL A 19 -3.08 10.67 -8.24
N LEU A 20 -4.27 10.86 -7.66
CA LEU A 20 -4.42 11.17 -6.24
C LEU A 20 -3.91 10.03 -5.37
N SER A 21 -4.28 8.78 -5.69
CA SER A 21 -3.84 7.60 -4.95
C SER A 21 -2.33 7.39 -5.09
N MET A 22 -1.81 7.51 -6.32
CA MET A 22 -0.38 7.42 -6.63
C MET A 22 0.44 8.43 -5.83
N SER A 23 0.05 9.70 -5.83
CA SER A 23 0.78 10.73 -5.11
C SER A 23 0.71 10.53 -3.59
N LEU A 24 -0.49 10.39 -3.02
CA LEU A 24 -0.65 10.31 -1.57
C LEU A 24 -0.01 9.06 -0.98
N TYR A 25 -0.21 7.91 -1.61
CA TYR A 25 0.33 6.66 -1.10
C TYR A 25 1.84 6.55 -1.36
N GLY A 26 2.34 6.96 -2.52
CA GLY A 26 3.79 6.99 -2.77
C GLY A 26 4.57 7.92 -1.83
N LEU A 27 4.00 9.08 -1.49
CA LEU A 27 4.57 9.94 -0.44
C LEU A 27 4.50 9.29 0.95
N ALA A 28 3.44 8.53 1.24
CA ALA A 28 3.29 7.86 2.51
C ALA A 28 4.26 6.68 2.67
N THR A 29 4.54 5.92 1.60
CA THR A 29 5.50 4.82 1.62
C THR A 29 6.91 5.34 1.88
N LEU A 30 7.30 6.45 1.24
CA LEU A 30 8.56 7.14 1.56
C LEU A 30 8.69 7.52 3.04
N ILE A 31 7.59 7.90 3.68
CA ILE A 31 7.59 8.24 5.10
C ILE A 31 7.67 6.97 5.95
N SER A 32 6.92 5.91 5.63
CA SER A 32 6.95 4.66 6.41
C SER A 32 8.30 3.96 6.35
N GLU A 33 8.97 3.96 5.21
CA GLU A 33 10.33 3.41 5.04
C GLU A 33 11.37 4.11 5.94
N LEU A 34 11.12 5.38 6.31
CA LEU A 34 11.98 6.14 7.22
C LEU A 34 11.69 5.88 8.70
N ILE A 35 10.59 5.19 9.04
CA ILE A 35 10.23 4.91 10.42
C ILE A 35 11.00 3.68 10.91
N PRO A 36 11.80 3.79 11.98
CA PRO A 36 12.53 2.63 12.50
C PRO A 36 11.58 1.62 13.16
N SER A 37 11.86 0.33 12.99
CA SER A 37 11.19 -0.73 13.74
C SER A 37 11.73 -0.82 15.18
N VAL A 38 10.86 -1.19 16.12
CA VAL A 38 11.22 -1.35 17.53
C VAL A 38 11.07 -2.81 17.93
N GLN A 39 12.19 -3.45 18.26
CA GLN A 39 12.19 -4.84 18.73
C GLN A 39 11.92 -4.91 20.23
N ILE A 40 10.87 -5.64 20.62
CA ILE A 40 10.52 -5.93 22.01
C ILE A 40 10.52 -7.46 22.17
N GLY A 41 11.68 -8.01 22.53
CA GLY A 41 11.85 -9.46 22.69
C GLY A 41 11.81 -10.19 21.34
N ILE A 42 10.83 -11.09 21.17
CA ILE A 42 10.63 -11.86 19.92
C ILE A 42 9.74 -11.09 18.93
N VAL A 43 9.11 -9.99 19.36
CA VAL A 43 8.16 -9.21 18.57
C VAL A 43 8.85 -7.99 17.96
N GLU A 44 8.75 -7.83 16.65
CA GLU A 44 9.18 -6.63 15.95
C GLU A 44 7.98 -5.72 15.69
N LEU A 45 7.96 -4.53 16.30
CA LEU A 45 6.92 -3.54 16.03
C LEU A 45 7.40 -2.63 14.91
N SER A 46 6.96 -2.94 13.69
CA SER A 46 7.23 -2.13 12.50
C SER A 46 5.96 -1.48 11.97
N VAL A 47 6.13 -0.33 11.33
CA VAL A 47 5.06 0.30 10.54
C VAL A 47 5.22 -0.19 9.10
N GLU A 48 4.67 -1.36 8.83
CA GLU A 48 4.90 -2.02 7.53
C GLU A 48 4.36 -1.22 6.35
N PHE A 49 3.15 -0.64 6.46
CA PHE A 49 2.59 0.21 5.43
C PHE A 49 1.44 1.09 5.92
N PHE A 50 1.22 2.20 5.22
CA PHE A 50 0.07 3.09 5.41
C PHE A 50 -1.07 2.78 4.43
N LEU A 51 -1.48 1.51 4.35
CA LEU A 51 -2.56 1.07 3.44
C LEU A 51 -3.92 1.75 3.73
N PHE A 52 -4.11 2.38 4.89
CA PHE A 52 -5.33 3.15 5.16
C PHE A 52 -5.62 4.24 4.10
N ILE A 53 -4.58 4.82 3.49
CA ILE A 53 -4.72 5.88 2.47
C ILE A 53 -5.39 5.33 1.21
N PRO A 54 -4.79 4.35 0.49
CA PRO A 54 -5.39 3.80 -0.70
C PRO A 54 -6.68 3.03 -0.41
N LEU A 55 -6.82 2.41 0.78
CA LEU A 55 -8.09 1.80 1.21
C LEU A 55 -9.21 2.84 1.34
N THR A 56 -8.92 3.99 1.96
CA THR A 56 -9.91 5.08 2.08
C THR A 56 -10.35 5.58 0.71
N LEU A 57 -9.39 5.78 -0.21
CA LEU A 57 -9.69 6.20 -1.58
C LEU A 57 -10.48 5.12 -2.35
N ALA A 58 -10.12 3.85 -2.22
CA ALA A 58 -10.80 2.74 -2.89
C ALA A 58 -12.23 2.53 -2.37
N MET A 59 -12.51 2.87 -1.10
CA MET A 59 -13.86 2.80 -0.53
C MET A 59 -14.75 3.97 -0.98
N LEU A 60 -14.17 5.15 -1.19
CA LEU A 60 -14.90 6.38 -1.55
C LEU A 60 -15.02 6.60 -3.08
N PHE A 61 -14.05 6.11 -3.86
CA PHE A 61 -13.96 6.29 -5.31
C PHE A 61 -13.99 4.97 -6.07
N ASP A 62 -13.58 4.99 -7.35
CA ASP A 62 -13.39 3.80 -8.18
C ASP A 62 -12.25 2.92 -7.60
N PRO A 63 -12.55 1.70 -7.10
CA PRO A 63 -11.57 0.90 -6.38
C PRO A 63 -10.35 0.50 -7.21
N LEU A 64 -10.55 0.21 -8.50
CA LEU A 64 -9.47 -0.22 -9.38
C LEU A 64 -8.49 0.92 -9.65
N SER A 65 -9.01 2.11 -9.93
CA SER A 65 -8.19 3.30 -10.17
C SER A 65 -7.37 3.67 -8.93
N ALA A 66 -7.97 3.59 -7.74
CA ALA A 66 -7.27 3.82 -6.49
C ALA A 66 -6.19 2.75 -6.23
N ALA A 67 -6.49 1.48 -6.44
CA ALA A 67 -5.56 0.38 -6.21
C ALA A 67 -4.36 0.42 -7.16
N LEU A 68 -4.59 0.60 -8.46
CA LEU A 68 -3.51 0.77 -9.44
C LEU A 68 -2.68 2.01 -9.15
N GLY A 69 -3.32 3.12 -8.79
CA GLY A 69 -2.62 4.34 -8.40
C GLY A 69 -1.70 4.09 -7.21
N ALA A 70 -2.18 3.41 -6.18
CA ALA A 70 -1.39 3.05 -5.00
C ALA A 70 -0.14 2.24 -5.39
N ALA A 71 -0.32 1.12 -6.10
CA ALA A 71 0.78 0.28 -6.52
C ALA A 71 1.79 1.02 -7.42
N THR A 72 1.33 1.91 -8.31
CA THR A 72 2.22 2.77 -9.10
C THR A 72 2.95 3.78 -8.23
N GLY A 73 2.28 4.38 -7.25
CA GLY A 73 2.87 5.33 -6.32
C GLY A 73 3.99 4.71 -5.51
N GLU A 74 3.74 3.53 -4.95
CA GLU A 74 4.74 2.77 -4.22
C GLU A 74 5.93 2.40 -5.11
N LEU A 75 5.70 1.90 -6.32
CA LEU A 75 6.78 1.58 -7.27
C LEU A 75 7.64 2.82 -7.60
N VAL A 76 7.00 3.96 -7.90
CA VAL A 76 7.72 5.17 -8.32
C VAL A 76 8.46 5.81 -7.14
N PHE A 77 7.80 5.96 -6.00
CA PHE A 77 8.33 6.74 -4.87
C PHE A 77 9.12 5.89 -3.88
N SER A 78 8.75 4.63 -3.65
CA SER A 78 9.51 3.74 -2.77
C SER A 78 10.68 3.11 -3.52
N GLU A 79 10.44 2.52 -4.69
CA GLU A 79 11.48 1.68 -5.32
C GLU A 79 12.39 2.52 -6.23
N ILE A 80 11.81 3.25 -7.19
CA ILE A 80 12.59 4.04 -8.16
C ILE A 80 13.20 5.29 -7.52
N MET A 81 12.59 5.94 -6.53
CA MET A 81 13.22 7.13 -5.94
C MET A 81 14.26 6.80 -4.89
N LEU A 82 14.09 5.71 -4.13
CA LEU A 82 15.10 5.29 -3.13
C LEU A 82 16.27 4.52 -3.77
N GLY A 83 16.13 4.07 -5.01
CA GLY A 83 17.25 3.43 -5.68
C GLY A 83 17.38 1.96 -5.45
N GLN A 84 16.26 1.29 -5.16
CA GLN A 84 16.20 -0.12 -4.84
C GLN A 84 15.30 -0.87 -5.83
N PHE A 85 15.16 -0.35 -7.06
CA PHE A 85 14.22 -0.92 -8.03
C PHE A 85 14.73 -2.26 -8.58
N GLY A 86 14.14 -3.36 -8.11
CA GLY A 86 14.48 -4.73 -8.49
C GLY A 86 13.84 -5.25 -9.78
N GLY A 87 13.26 -4.38 -10.62
CA GLY A 87 12.72 -4.78 -11.93
C GLY A 87 11.50 -5.70 -11.84
N LEU A 88 11.69 -6.97 -12.21
CA LEU A 88 10.62 -7.97 -12.18
C LEU A 88 10.22 -8.37 -10.76
N GLY A 89 11.11 -8.21 -9.77
CA GLY A 89 10.80 -8.43 -8.36
C GLY A 89 9.70 -7.49 -7.86
N GLU A 90 9.70 -6.24 -8.33
CA GLU A 90 8.69 -5.25 -7.95
C GLU A 90 7.29 -5.55 -8.50
N LEU A 91 7.19 -6.39 -9.54
CA LEU A 91 5.90 -6.77 -10.10
C LEU A 91 5.07 -7.57 -9.08
N GLU A 92 5.71 -8.32 -8.20
CA GLU A 92 5.06 -8.99 -7.08
C GLU A 92 4.33 -7.98 -6.20
N LYS A 93 5.08 -7.03 -5.63
CA LYS A 93 4.56 -5.98 -4.73
C LYS A 93 3.46 -5.18 -5.42
N PHE A 94 3.68 -4.81 -6.69
CA PHE A 94 2.71 -4.09 -7.49
C PHE A 94 1.36 -4.84 -7.59
N LEU A 95 1.41 -6.14 -7.92
CA LEU A 95 0.21 -6.95 -8.12
C LEU A 95 -0.50 -7.25 -6.81
N THR A 96 0.24 -7.62 -5.76
CA THR A 96 -0.34 -7.95 -4.45
C THR A 96 -1.07 -6.73 -3.89
N VAL A 97 -0.43 -5.55 -3.84
CA VAL A 97 -1.04 -4.31 -3.34
C VAL A 97 -2.29 -3.96 -4.13
N THR A 98 -2.20 -4.04 -5.47
CA THR A 98 -3.36 -3.78 -6.34
C THR A 98 -4.52 -4.71 -6.02
N ILE A 99 -4.28 -6.01 -5.89
CA ILE A 99 -5.31 -7.01 -5.59
C ILE A 99 -5.95 -6.74 -4.23
N ALA A 100 -5.13 -6.56 -3.19
CA ALA A 100 -5.59 -6.38 -1.82
C ALA A 100 -6.48 -5.14 -1.67
N VAL A 101 -6.01 -3.98 -2.17
CA VAL A 101 -6.75 -2.72 -2.11
C VAL A 101 -8.02 -2.79 -2.96
N TYR A 102 -7.94 -3.38 -4.15
CA TYR A 102 -9.09 -3.53 -5.03
C TYR A 102 -10.19 -4.37 -4.38
N LEU A 103 -9.85 -5.56 -3.87
CA LEU A 103 -10.80 -6.45 -3.21
C LEU A 103 -11.43 -5.79 -1.97
N ALA A 104 -10.64 -5.13 -1.13
CA ALA A 104 -11.13 -4.42 0.03
C ALA A 104 -12.08 -3.26 -0.34
N GLY A 105 -11.75 -2.47 -1.36
CA GLY A 105 -12.61 -1.39 -1.85
C GLY A 105 -13.96 -1.87 -2.43
N LEU A 106 -14.01 -3.11 -2.92
CA LEU A 106 -15.24 -3.76 -3.38
C LEU A 106 -16.13 -4.31 -2.25
N MET A 107 -15.56 -4.52 -1.06
CA MET A 107 -16.30 -5.02 0.11
C MET A 107 -17.16 -3.93 0.76
N VAL A 108 -16.83 -2.66 0.55
CA VAL A 108 -17.59 -1.51 1.08
C VAL A 108 -18.56 -1.00 0.02
N ARG A 109 -19.86 -1.22 0.28
CA ARG A 109 -20.94 -0.68 -0.56
C ARG A 109 -21.44 0.66 -0.03
N ASP A 110 -21.52 0.76 1.29
CA ASP A 110 -21.91 1.97 2.00
C ASP A 110 -20.74 2.49 2.84
N PRO A 111 -20.08 3.58 2.44
CA PRO A 111 -19.00 4.19 3.21
C PRO A 111 -19.43 4.70 4.60
N LYS A 112 -20.73 4.86 4.85
CA LYS A 112 -21.25 5.21 6.19
C LYS A 112 -21.41 3.99 7.10
N ASN A 113 -21.42 2.78 6.54
CA ASN A 113 -21.53 1.56 7.32
C ASN A 113 -20.17 1.18 7.91
N ILE A 114 -19.91 1.66 9.13
CA ILE A 114 -18.65 1.43 9.86
C ILE A 114 -18.28 -0.05 9.95
N LYS A 115 -19.25 -0.98 10.00
CA LYS A 115 -18.95 -2.42 10.04
C LYS A 115 -18.36 -2.94 8.72
N GLN A 116 -18.87 -2.48 7.58
CA GLN A 116 -18.30 -2.82 6.27
C GLN A 116 -16.92 -2.22 6.12
N VAL A 117 -16.77 -0.95 6.52
CA VAL A 117 -15.49 -0.23 6.48
C VAL A 117 -14.45 -0.95 7.36
N ALA A 118 -14.80 -1.31 8.60
CA ALA A 118 -13.90 -2.02 9.51
C ALA A 118 -13.50 -3.40 8.97
N LEU A 119 -14.47 -4.16 8.43
CA LEU A 119 -14.18 -5.47 7.84
C LEU A 119 -13.24 -5.35 6.64
N ALA A 120 -13.48 -4.38 5.75
CA ALA A 120 -12.63 -4.14 4.60
C ALA A 120 -11.23 -3.60 4.99
N ALA A 121 -11.17 -2.77 6.02
CA ALA A 121 -9.93 -2.19 6.51
C ALA A 121 -9.00 -3.21 7.19
N ILE A 122 -9.54 -4.31 7.74
CA ILE A 122 -8.72 -5.42 8.23
C ILE A 122 -8.47 -6.48 7.15
N SER A 123 -9.44 -6.73 6.26
CA SER A 123 -9.27 -7.74 5.21
C SER A 123 -8.27 -7.29 4.14
N GLY A 124 -8.20 -6.00 3.82
CA GLY A 124 -7.22 -5.44 2.89
C GLY A 124 -5.78 -5.81 3.27
N PRO A 125 -5.27 -5.37 4.44
CA PRO A 125 -3.94 -5.74 4.90
C PRO A 125 -3.81 -7.26 5.14
N ALA A 126 -4.84 -7.96 5.65
CA ALA A 126 -4.75 -9.41 5.79
C ALA A 126 -4.54 -10.14 4.46
N ILE A 127 -5.24 -9.73 3.39
CA ILE A 127 -5.05 -10.28 2.04
C ILE A 127 -3.65 -9.94 1.52
N GLN A 128 -3.20 -8.70 1.72
CA GLN A 128 -1.87 -8.26 1.28
C GLN A 128 -0.75 -9.07 1.94
N LEU A 129 -0.73 -9.07 3.28
CA LEU A 129 0.29 -9.74 4.07
C LEU A 129 0.30 -11.25 3.81
N ALA A 130 -0.88 -11.87 3.67
CA ALA A 130 -0.97 -13.29 3.35
C ALA A 130 -0.41 -13.60 1.97
N MET A 131 -0.67 -12.75 0.96
CA MET A 131 -0.09 -12.90 -0.37
C MET A 131 1.43 -12.75 -0.32
N SER A 132 1.96 -11.73 0.35
CA SER A 132 3.41 -11.54 0.53
C SER A 132 4.07 -12.74 1.21
N ALA A 133 3.55 -13.17 2.37
CA ALA A 133 4.09 -14.32 3.10
C ALA A 133 4.08 -15.61 2.27
N VAL A 134 3.02 -15.85 1.48
CA VAL A 134 2.96 -16.99 0.56
C VAL A 134 4.04 -16.89 -0.51
N VAL A 135 4.25 -15.71 -1.09
CA VAL A 135 5.30 -15.55 -2.11
C VAL A 135 6.67 -15.77 -1.50
N ASP A 136 6.94 -15.28 -0.29
CA ASP A 136 8.23 -15.46 0.39
C ASP A 136 8.52 -16.93 0.73
N ILE A 137 7.50 -17.67 1.20
CA ILE A 137 7.57 -19.13 1.36
C ILE A 137 7.89 -19.81 0.03
N VAL A 138 7.21 -19.44 -1.06
CA VAL A 138 7.44 -20.04 -2.38
C VAL A 138 8.83 -19.70 -2.90
N LYS A 139 9.30 -18.47 -2.73
CA LYS A 139 10.68 -18.04 -3.09
C LYS A 139 11.72 -18.93 -2.41
N VAL A 140 11.52 -19.29 -1.14
CA VAL A 140 12.44 -20.18 -0.43
C VAL A 140 12.36 -21.60 -0.99
N GLN A 141 11.16 -22.13 -1.23
CA GLN A 141 10.97 -23.49 -1.76
C GLN A 141 11.51 -23.68 -3.18
N VAL A 142 11.42 -22.66 -4.03
CA VAL A 142 11.92 -22.72 -5.40
C VAL A 142 13.45 -22.57 -5.44
N ALA A 143 14.06 -21.96 -4.43
CA ALA A 143 15.51 -21.80 -4.30
C ALA A 143 16.22 -23.00 -3.65
N VAL A 144 15.52 -24.11 -3.41
CA VAL A 144 15.99 -25.27 -2.62
C VAL A 144 17.21 -25.98 -3.21
N ASP A 145 17.57 -25.76 -4.47
CA ASP A 145 18.78 -26.36 -5.07
C ASP A 145 20.09 -25.93 -4.37
N ASP A 146 20.12 -24.82 -3.62
CA ASP A 146 21.27 -24.36 -2.81
C ASP A 146 21.14 -24.62 -1.28
N PHE A 147 19.99 -25.12 -0.79
CA PHE A 147 19.68 -25.19 0.66
C PHE A 147 19.57 -26.60 1.26
N GLU A 148 19.81 -27.67 0.49
CA GLU A 148 19.87 -29.06 1.01
C GLU A 148 20.93 -29.26 2.12
N ALA A 149 21.76 -28.25 2.42
CA ALA A 149 22.78 -28.30 3.45
C ALA A 149 22.30 -28.02 4.90
N ILE A 150 21.08 -27.49 5.14
CA ILE A 150 20.63 -27.11 6.49
C ILE A 150 19.25 -27.72 6.83
N PRO A 151 19.20 -28.78 7.66
CA PRO A 151 17.93 -29.37 8.10
C PRO A 151 17.12 -28.38 8.95
N GLY A 152 15.83 -28.21 8.63
CA GLY A 152 14.88 -27.37 9.37
C GLY A 152 14.65 -25.97 8.81
N LEU A 153 15.41 -25.54 7.79
CA LEU A 153 15.28 -24.20 7.20
C LEU A 153 13.88 -23.93 6.60
N PRO A 154 13.24 -24.86 5.86
CA PRO A 154 11.89 -24.63 5.34
C PRO A 154 10.86 -24.45 6.45
N GLU A 155 10.90 -25.32 7.48
CA GLU A 155 9.99 -25.25 8.62
C GLU A 155 10.17 -23.95 9.43
N SER A 156 11.41 -23.47 9.56
CA SER A 156 11.65 -22.17 10.21
C SER A 156 11.07 -21.01 9.42
N VAL A 157 11.16 -21.02 8.08
CA VAL A 157 10.61 -19.95 7.24
C VAL A 157 9.08 -19.90 7.35
N PHE A 158 8.42 -21.05 7.30
CA PHE A 158 6.97 -21.10 7.54
C PHE A 158 6.57 -20.52 8.90
N ALA A 159 7.35 -20.80 9.94
CA ALA A 159 7.10 -20.28 11.27
C ALA A 159 7.38 -18.78 11.39
N THR A 160 8.46 -18.28 10.78
CA THR A 160 8.84 -16.86 10.83
C THR A 160 7.90 -16.00 10.01
N GLU A 161 7.58 -16.40 8.78
CA GLU A 161 6.64 -15.66 7.91
C GLU A 161 5.22 -15.66 8.49
N GLY A 162 4.77 -16.82 9.00
CA GLY A 162 3.46 -16.91 9.65
C GLY A 162 3.37 -16.06 10.93
N PHE A 163 4.46 -15.97 11.69
CA PHE A 163 4.53 -15.11 12.87
C PHE A 163 4.57 -13.62 12.51
N SER A 164 5.37 -13.23 11.52
CA SER A 164 5.42 -11.84 11.03
C SER A 164 4.05 -11.41 10.53
N PHE A 165 3.42 -12.21 9.65
CA PHE A 165 2.07 -11.98 9.16
C PHE A 165 1.07 -11.66 10.29
N LEU A 166 1.03 -12.49 11.34
CA LEU A 166 0.10 -12.30 12.45
C LEU A 166 0.45 -11.06 13.27
N ASN A 167 1.73 -10.85 13.53
CA ASN A 167 2.21 -9.70 14.29
C ASN A 167 1.89 -8.39 13.57
N ASP A 168 2.20 -8.30 12.28
CA ASP A 168 2.01 -7.11 11.47
C ASP A 168 0.53 -6.82 11.24
N LEU A 169 -0.29 -7.86 11.05
CA LEU A 169 -1.75 -7.70 10.97
C LEU A 169 -2.34 -7.19 12.30
N CYS A 170 -1.87 -7.70 13.44
CA CYS A 170 -2.33 -7.27 14.76
C CYS A 170 -1.85 -5.87 15.13
N PHE A 171 -0.63 -5.50 14.77
CA PHE A 171 -0.06 -4.20 15.09
C PHE A 171 -0.37 -3.17 14.01
N SER A 172 0.23 -3.32 12.83
CA SER A 172 0.08 -2.40 11.71
C SER A 172 -1.32 -2.43 11.11
N GLY A 173 -1.89 -3.62 10.93
CA GLY A 173 -3.24 -3.79 10.40
C GLY A 173 -4.32 -3.16 11.29
N ILE A 174 -4.15 -3.15 12.62
CA ILE A 174 -5.10 -2.49 13.52
C ILE A 174 -4.82 -0.99 13.64
N LEU A 175 -3.59 -0.62 14.02
CA LEU A 175 -3.26 0.76 14.38
C LEU A 175 -3.16 1.68 13.17
N PHE A 176 -2.59 1.17 12.07
CA PHE A 176 -2.27 1.97 10.88
C PHE A 176 -3.18 1.68 9.70
N CYS A 177 -4.00 0.62 9.74
CA CYS A 177 -5.04 0.38 8.72
C CYS A 177 -6.46 0.55 9.27
N LEU A 178 -6.88 -0.27 10.25
CA LEU A 178 -8.26 -0.26 10.72
C LEU A 178 -8.66 1.07 11.37
N LEU A 179 -7.92 1.56 12.37
CA LEU A 179 -8.30 2.76 13.11
C LEU A 179 -8.38 4.03 12.24
N PRO A 180 -7.39 4.32 11.37
CA PRO A 180 -7.46 5.49 10.50
C PRO A 180 -8.58 5.35 9.47
N THR A 181 -8.80 4.16 8.89
CA THR A 181 -9.84 3.96 7.86
C THR A 181 -11.25 4.11 8.42
N ILE A 182 -11.57 3.55 9.60
CA ILE A 182 -12.90 3.72 10.21
C ILE A 182 -13.20 5.17 10.58
N PHE A 183 -12.16 5.97 10.84
CA PHE A 183 -12.28 7.39 11.13
C PHE A 183 -12.40 8.22 9.84
N LEU A 184 -11.54 7.98 8.85
CA LEU A 184 -11.42 8.78 7.65
C LEU A 184 -12.57 8.55 6.67
N VAL A 185 -12.97 7.30 6.42
CA VAL A 185 -13.95 6.98 5.39
C VAL A 185 -15.29 7.69 5.63
N PRO A 186 -15.93 7.58 6.82
CA PRO A 186 -17.18 8.29 7.08
C PRO A 186 -17.00 9.80 7.14
N SER A 187 -15.82 10.27 7.58
CA SER A 187 -15.53 11.70 7.74
C SER A 187 -15.29 12.42 6.41
N LEU A 188 -14.74 11.73 5.42
CA LEU A 188 -14.43 12.25 4.09
C LEU A 188 -15.57 12.01 3.09
N TYR A 189 -16.45 11.04 3.36
CA TYR A 189 -17.60 10.74 2.52
C TYR A 189 -18.47 11.97 2.26
N GLY A 190 -18.72 12.24 0.98
CA GLY A 190 -19.49 13.40 0.51
C GLY A 190 -18.72 14.72 0.51
N LYS A 191 -17.45 14.75 0.93
CA LYS A 191 -16.61 15.95 0.93
C LYS A 191 -15.58 15.93 -0.20
N ILE A 192 -14.92 14.80 -0.42
CA ILE A 192 -13.83 14.71 -1.40
C ILE A 192 -14.32 14.33 -2.79
N GLU A 193 -15.42 13.59 -2.89
CA GLU A 193 -15.99 13.14 -4.15
C GLU A 193 -16.47 14.32 -5.01
N PRO A 194 -17.21 15.31 -4.46
CA PRO A 194 -17.63 16.48 -5.23
C PRO A 194 -16.46 17.33 -5.73
N LEU A 195 -15.33 17.35 -5.00
CA LEU A 195 -14.13 18.10 -5.40
C LEU A 195 -13.47 17.51 -6.65
N LEU A 196 -13.60 16.21 -6.88
CA LEU A 196 -13.16 15.54 -8.11
C LEU A 196 -14.28 15.47 -9.17
N GLY A 197 -15.41 16.14 -8.94
CA GLY A 197 -16.59 16.11 -9.80
C GLY A 197 -17.34 14.77 -9.76
N CYS A 198 -16.99 13.87 -8.84
CA CYS A 198 -17.62 12.57 -8.66
C CYS A 198 -18.87 12.71 -7.77
N LYS A 199 -19.87 11.86 -8.02
CA LYS A 199 -20.99 11.70 -7.09
C LYS A 199 -20.55 10.80 -5.93
N PRO A 200 -20.92 11.12 -4.67
CA PRO A 200 -20.65 10.25 -3.54
C PRO A 200 -21.27 8.86 -3.75
N ARG A 201 -20.53 7.82 -3.36
CA ARG A 201 -20.93 6.42 -3.54
C ARG A 201 -22.16 6.08 -2.69
N THR A 202 -23.24 5.62 -3.32
CA THR A 202 -24.47 5.27 -2.58
C THR A 202 -24.66 3.75 -2.48
N ALA A 203 -25.29 3.29 -1.39
CA ALA A 203 -25.58 1.87 -1.18
C ALA A 203 -26.50 1.25 -2.24
N THR A 204 -27.25 2.09 -2.98
CA THR A 204 -28.19 1.72 -4.04
C THR A 204 -27.62 1.93 -5.44
N ASP A 205 -26.34 2.27 -5.59
CA ASP A 205 -25.71 2.27 -6.90
C ASP A 205 -25.55 0.83 -7.40
N ASP A 206 -26.52 0.37 -8.20
CA ASP A 206 -26.46 -0.93 -8.90
C ASP A 206 -25.25 -1.03 -9.84
N ALA A 207 -24.63 0.10 -10.19
CA ALA A 207 -23.42 0.18 -11.00
C ALA A 207 -22.11 0.16 -10.19
N ALA A 208 -22.19 0.22 -8.85
CA ALA A 208 -20.99 0.15 -8.02
C ALA A 208 -20.37 -1.25 -8.12
N PRO A 209 -19.07 -1.36 -8.47
CA PRO A 209 -18.45 -2.67 -8.60
C PRO A 209 -18.51 -3.37 -7.24
N ALA A 210 -19.00 -4.62 -7.26
CA ALA A 210 -19.18 -5.45 -6.09
C ALA A 210 -18.26 -6.67 -6.19
N LEU A 211 -17.90 -7.20 -5.01
CA LEU A 211 -17.17 -8.45 -4.94
C LEU A 211 -17.97 -9.56 -5.66
N SER A 212 -17.37 -10.14 -6.70
CA SER A 212 -17.96 -11.20 -7.49
C SER A 212 -16.95 -12.35 -7.65
N GLY A 213 -17.45 -13.58 -7.86
CA GLY A 213 -16.58 -14.74 -8.06
C GLY A 213 -15.63 -14.58 -9.25
N ARG A 214 -16.02 -13.81 -10.28
CA ARG A 214 -15.15 -13.48 -11.42
C ARG A 214 -13.98 -12.60 -11.01
N VAL A 215 -14.23 -11.57 -10.19
CA VAL A 215 -13.17 -10.70 -9.68
C VAL A 215 -12.18 -11.50 -8.86
N VAL A 216 -12.67 -12.35 -7.95
CA VAL A 216 -11.81 -13.23 -7.14
C VAL A 216 -10.98 -14.16 -8.03
N ALA A 217 -11.57 -14.76 -9.07
CA ALA A 217 -10.84 -15.61 -10.01
C ALA A 217 -9.72 -14.84 -10.73
N TRP A 218 -10.00 -13.61 -11.21
CA TRP A 218 -8.97 -12.78 -11.83
C TRP A 218 -7.89 -12.33 -10.86
N SER A 219 -8.24 -12.07 -9.59
CA SER A 219 -7.25 -11.79 -8.53
C SER A 219 -6.34 -12.98 -8.28
N VAL A 220 -6.86 -14.22 -8.28
CA VAL A 220 -6.05 -15.44 -8.15
C VAL A 220 -5.10 -15.59 -9.34
N VAL A 221 -5.56 -15.32 -10.56
CA VAL A 221 -4.69 -15.32 -11.75
C VAL A 221 -3.60 -14.26 -11.63
N GLY A 222 -3.94 -13.03 -11.22
CA GLY A 222 -2.97 -11.97 -10.98
C GLY A 222 -1.94 -12.34 -9.91
N PHE A 223 -2.37 -13.01 -8.84
CA PHE A 223 -1.47 -13.49 -7.80
C PHE A 223 -0.53 -14.60 -8.29
N ALA A 224 -1.01 -15.52 -9.14
CA ALA A 224 -0.15 -16.52 -9.77
C ALA A 224 0.93 -15.86 -10.66
N VAL A 225 0.59 -14.77 -11.35
CA VAL A 225 1.57 -13.96 -12.11
C VAL A 225 2.59 -13.29 -11.18
N ALA A 226 2.15 -12.78 -10.03
CA ALA A 226 3.03 -12.21 -9.01
C ALA A 226 4.06 -13.25 -8.51
N ILE A 227 3.61 -14.45 -8.15
CA ILE A 227 4.49 -15.56 -7.74
C ILE A 227 5.49 -15.91 -8.86
N ALA A 228 5.02 -16.03 -10.10
CA ALA A 228 5.88 -16.35 -11.23
C ALA A 228 6.95 -15.28 -11.45
N ALA A 229 6.57 -14.00 -11.40
CA ALA A 229 7.48 -12.87 -11.54
C ALA A 229 8.55 -12.85 -10.42
N ALA A 230 8.13 -13.08 -9.18
CA ALA A 230 9.02 -13.18 -8.03
C ALA A 230 10.05 -14.30 -8.18
N CYS A 231 9.61 -15.49 -8.60
CA CYS A 231 10.49 -16.64 -8.82
C CYS A 231 11.47 -16.39 -9.98
N ILE A 232 10.99 -15.78 -11.08
CA ILE A 232 11.82 -15.41 -12.23
C ILE A 232 12.88 -14.38 -11.84
N SER A 233 12.50 -13.37 -11.05
CA SER A 233 13.42 -12.35 -10.56
C SER A 233 14.51 -12.98 -9.67
N LYS A 234 14.12 -13.86 -8.75
CA LYS A 234 15.06 -14.57 -7.87
C LYS A 234 16.00 -15.51 -8.65
N ALA A 235 15.57 -16.06 -9.77
CA ALA A 235 16.40 -16.85 -10.68
C ALA A 235 17.43 -16.03 -11.48
N GLY A 236 17.56 -14.72 -11.23
CA GLY A 236 18.56 -13.84 -11.86
C GLY A 236 18.19 -13.39 -13.28
N MET A 237 16.92 -13.54 -13.69
CA MET A 237 16.42 -13.05 -14.98
C MET A 237 15.79 -11.65 -14.86
N SER A 238 16.36 -10.79 -14.02
CA SER A 238 15.95 -9.39 -13.92
C SER A 238 16.32 -8.66 -15.22
N ILE A 239 15.30 -8.16 -15.91
CA ILE A 239 15.46 -7.55 -17.25
C ILE A 239 16.03 -6.12 -17.13
N ILE A 240 15.72 -5.42 -16.04
CA ILE A 240 16.15 -4.05 -15.73
C ILE A 240 16.29 -3.94 -14.21
N GLU A 241 17.50 -3.83 -13.70
CA GLU A 241 17.80 -3.45 -12.31
C GLU A 241 18.35 -2.03 -12.30
N TRP A 242 17.86 -1.22 -11.38
CA TRP A 242 18.40 0.11 -11.15
C TRP A 242 18.67 0.30 -9.67
N GLU A 243 19.96 0.28 -9.35
CA GLU A 243 20.49 0.50 -8.02
C GLU A 243 21.38 1.76 -8.05
N VAL A 244 21.41 2.52 -6.95
CA VAL A 244 22.07 3.84 -6.96
C VAL A 244 23.15 3.91 -5.88
N ASP A 245 24.39 4.00 -6.35
CA ASP A 245 25.62 3.99 -5.52
C ASP A 245 25.66 5.07 -4.41
N TRP A 246 24.86 6.14 -4.49
CA TRP A 246 24.87 7.21 -3.49
C TRP A 246 23.96 6.95 -2.29
N ALA A 247 22.98 6.05 -2.37
CA ALA A 247 22.06 5.78 -1.26
C ALA A 247 22.78 5.19 -0.03
N GLU A 248 23.82 4.37 -0.27
CA GLU A 248 24.68 3.82 0.78
C GLU A 248 25.83 4.74 1.20
N SER A 249 26.03 5.87 0.51
CA SER A 249 27.14 6.77 0.81
C SER A 249 26.92 7.50 2.13
N GLN A 250 27.83 7.29 3.08
CA GLN A 250 27.84 7.97 4.37
C GLN A 250 27.78 9.51 4.23
N THR A 251 28.28 10.07 3.13
CA THR A 251 28.22 11.51 2.85
C THR A 251 26.84 11.98 2.41
N ALA A 252 26.07 11.15 1.71
CA ALA A 252 24.70 11.46 1.29
C ALA A 252 23.74 11.45 2.48
N VAL A 253 23.91 10.46 3.39
CA VAL A 253 23.15 10.40 4.65
C VAL A 253 23.44 11.62 5.53
N LEU A 254 24.72 11.99 5.69
CA LEU A 254 25.11 13.20 6.45
C LEU A 254 24.57 14.49 5.82
N ALA A 255 24.57 14.60 4.49
CA ALA A 255 24.00 15.74 3.78
C ALA A 255 22.48 15.83 3.97
N GLY A 256 21.77 14.69 3.90
CA GLY A 256 20.33 14.62 4.14
C GLY A 256 19.96 15.06 5.56
N ILE A 257 20.68 14.58 6.57
CA ILE A 257 20.50 14.98 7.98
C ILE A 257 20.74 16.50 8.14
N ALA A 258 21.78 17.05 7.51
CA ALA A 258 22.07 18.47 7.59
C ALA A 258 20.95 19.34 6.98
N VAL A 259 20.41 18.94 5.82
CA VAL A 259 19.28 19.63 5.17
C VAL A 259 18.02 19.55 6.03
N ALA A 260 17.71 18.38 6.59
CA ALA A 260 16.56 18.20 7.48
C ALA A 260 16.67 19.06 8.75
N ALA A 261 17.87 19.14 9.35
CA ALA A 261 18.11 20.00 10.51
C ALA A 261 17.90 21.49 10.20
N VAL A 262 18.38 21.96 9.04
CA VAL A 262 18.16 23.34 8.59
C VAL A 262 16.67 23.62 8.37
N ALA A 263 15.96 22.71 7.71
CA ALA A 263 14.51 22.84 7.50
C ALA A 263 13.75 22.89 8.82
N ALA A 264 14.08 22.02 9.78
CA ALA A 264 13.48 22.01 11.12
C ALA A 264 13.72 23.31 11.89
N LEU A 265 14.93 23.89 11.80
CA LEU A 265 15.24 25.19 12.41
C LEU A 265 14.44 26.33 11.79
N ILE A 266 14.30 26.36 10.46
CA ILE A 266 13.51 27.37 9.75
C ILE A 266 12.04 27.26 10.17
N VAL A 267 11.47 26.05 10.15
CA VAL A 267 10.08 25.82 10.55
C VAL A 267 9.87 26.19 12.02
N GLY A 268 10.78 25.77 12.91
CA GLY A 268 10.72 26.11 14.33
C GLY A 268 10.82 27.62 14.60
N PHE A 269 11.67 28.33 13.87
CA PHE A 269 11.79 29.79 13.95
C PHE A 269 10.49 30.49 13.52
N TRP A 270 9.89 30.07 12.40
CA TRP A 270 8.63 30.62 11.92
C TRP A 270 7.44 30.27 12.81
N ALA A 271 7.40 29.06 13.37
CA ALA A 271 6.40 28.66 14.36
C ALA A 271 6.48 29.52 15.63
N ARG A 272 7.68 29.80 16.14
CA ARG A 272 7.86 30.70 17.29
C ARG A 272 7.47 32.14 16.98
N ARG A 273 7.85 32.66 15.82
CA ARG A 273 7.51 34.02 15.39
C ARG A 273 5.99 34.20 15.21
N SER A 274 5.31 33.23 14.62
CA SER A 274 3.85 33.26 14.45
C SER A 274 3.10 33.12 15.79
N ALA A 275 3.64 32.36 16.75
CA ALA A 275 3.08 32.30 18.10
C ALA A 275 3.23 33.65 18.86
N GLN A 276 4.36 34.35 18.70
CA GLN A 276 4.56 35.68 19.30
C GLN A 276 3.63 36.73 18.71
N LEU A 277 3.35 36.68 17.41
CA LEU A 277 2.42 37.60 16.74
C LEU A 277 0.94 37.37 17.09
N LYS A 278 0.57 36.19 17.60
CA LYS A 278 -0.80 35.90 18.08
C LYS A 278 -1.03 36.33 19.53
N ASN A 279 0.04 36.53 20.30
CA ASN A 279 0.00 36.90 21.72
C ASN A 279 0.29 38.39 21.96
N ALA A 280 0.47 39.17 20.89
CA ALA A 280 0.64 40.63 20.89
C ALA A 280 -0.61 41.29 20.30
#